data_AF-A0A358U7T2-F1
#
_entry.id   AF-A0A358U7T2-F1
#
_cell.length_a   1.000
_cell.length_b   1.000
_cell.length_c   1.000
_cell.angle_alpha   90.00
_cell.angle_beta   90.00
_cell.angle_gamma   90.00
#
_symmetry.space_group_name_H-M   'P 1'
#
loop_
_entity.id
_entity.type
_entity.pdbx_description
1 polymer ?
#
loop_
_entity_poly.entity_id
_entity_poly.type
_entity_poly.pdbx_seq_one_letter_code
_entity_poly.pdbx_strand_id
1 'polypeptide(L)'
;MVSTVYEKFLDAEIWQAILDRRQEIFTDMLPGASLGILPKKEFESPVGTMLIWRRQADKMVVDYQSFTGFQNASVDLLMIADDAALESLQSKAEDNPFHEMREQIRQGSILYYVMKNKNELLNLGYEELVEVLGIPILGACR
;
A
#
# COMPACT_ATOMS: atom_id res chain seq x y z
N MET A 1 10.17 15.54 -20.23
CA MET A 1 10.77 15.71 -18.89
C MET A 1 9.70 15.49 -17.84
N VAL A 2 9.42 14.23 -17.50
CA VAL A 2 8.41 13.85 -16.48
C VAL A 2 8.96 12.63 -15.73
N SER A 3 10.05 12.79 -14.96
CA SER A 3 10.74 11.65 -14.30
C SER A 3 10.91 11.83 -12.79
N THR A 4 10.93 13.06 -12.28
CA THR A 4 11.48 13.32 -10.94
C THR A 4 10.54 12.99 -9.77
N VAL A 5 9.22 12.96 -10.00
CA VAL A 5 8.22 12.66 -8.96
C VAL A 5 8.02 11.15 -8.82
N TYR A 6 8.03 10.44 -9.96
CA TYR A 6 7.91 8.99 -10.00
C TYR A 6 9.06 8.26 -9.36
N GLU A 7 10.29 8.72 -9.60
CA GLU A 7 11.49 8.12 -9.05
C GLU A 7 11.59 8.29 -7.53
N LYS A 8 10.93 9.30 -6.93
CA LYS A 8 11.06 9.58 -5.50
C LYS A 8 9.93 9.05 -4.61
N PHE A 9 8.71 8.84 -5.15
CA PHE A 9 7.65 8.17 -4.39
C PHE A 9 7.86 6.65 -4.33
N LEU A 10 8.39 6.09 -5.42
CA LEU A 10 8.91 4.73 -5.46
C LEU A 10 10.30 4.66 -4.84
N ASP A 11 10.60 5.39 -3.76
CA ASP A 11 11.84 5.15 -3.03
C ASP A 11 11.57 4.12 -1.94
N ALA A 12 11.96 2.88 -2.23
CA ALA A 12 11.83 1.76 -1.30
C ALA A 12 12.57 2.03 0.02
N GLU A 13 13.66 2.80 0.04
CA GLU A 13 14.38 3.12 1.28
C GLU A 13 13.57 4.05 2.19
N ILE A 14 12.90 5.06 1.60
CA ILE A 14 12.02 5.96 2.34
C ILE A 14 10.86 5.16 2.94
N TRP A 15 10.19 4.34 2.14
CA TRP A 15 9.10 3.50 2.62
C TRP A 15 9.58 2.49 3.65
N GLN A 16 10.73 1.84 3.46
CA GLN A 16 11.30 0.92 4.44
C GLN A 16 11.50 1.62 5.79
N ALA A 17 12.06 2.84 5.79
CA ALA A 17 12.24 3.62 7.01
C ALA A 17 10.90 3.99 7.68
N ILE A 18 9.85 4.28 6.91
CA ILE A 18 8.50 4.52 7.43
C ILE A 18 7.95 3.25 8.11
N LEU A 19 8.02 2.11 7.43
CA LEU A 19 7.48 0.85 7.94
C LEU A 19 8.25 0.38 9.19
N ASP A 20 9.57 0.57 9.22
CA ASP A 20 10.40 0.22 10.38
C ASP A 20 10.11 1.07 11.61
N ARG A 21 9.65 2.32 11.45
CA ARG A 21 9.23 3.19 12.57
C ARG A 21 7.83 2.87 13.09
N ARG A 22 7.01 2.20 12.29
CA ARG A 22 5.58 1.95 12.56
C ARG A 22 5.27 0.45 12.58
N GLN A 23 6.20 -0.35 13.09
CA GLN A 23 6.08 -1.80 13.13
C GLN A 23 4.87 -2.28 13.93
N GLU A 24 4.39 -1.47 14.88
CA GLU A 24 3.22 -1.78 15.70
C GLU A 24 1.97 -2.08 14.86
N ILE A 25 1.82 -1.42 13.70
CA ILE A 25 0.69 -1.60 12.76
C ILE A 25 0.68 -3.01 12.15
N PHE A 26 1.85 -3.65 12.09
CA PHE A 26 2.07 -4.91 11.36
C PHE A 26 2.34 -6.09 12.31
N THR A 27 2.21 -5.88 13.62
CA THR A 27 2.57 -6.87 14.66
C THR A 27 1.86 -8.20 14.47
N ASP A 28 0.55 -8.15 14.18
CA ASP A 28 -0.29 -9.33 14.06
C ASP A 28 -0.26 -9.93 12.64
N MET A 29 0.39 -9.25 11.68
CA MET A 29 0.44 -9.72 10.31
C MET A 29 1.33 -10.95 10.15
N LEU A 30 0.81 -11.97 9.45
CA LEU A 30 1.53 -13.21 9.18
C LEU A 30 2.52 -13.05 8.01
N PRO A 31 3.66 -13.77 8.03
CA PRO A 31 4.59 -13.80 6.91
C PRO A 31 3.91 -14.16 5.59
N GLY A 32 4.25 -13.42 4.54
CA GLY A 32 3.64 -13.54 3.21
C GLY A 32 2.50 -12.56 2.95
N ALA A 33 1.90 -11.98 4.00
CA ALA A 33 0.93 -10.90 3.85
C ALA A 33 1.55 -9.73 3.08
N SER A 34 0.82 -9.18 2.12
CA SER A 34 1.33 -8.24 1.13
C SER A 34 0.37 -7.10 0.78
N LEU A 35 0.94 -5.92 0.55
CA LEU A 35 0.26 -4.73 0.08
C LEU A 35 1.05 -4.14 -1.09
N GLY A 36 0.39 -3.93 -2.22
CA GLY A 36 0.95 -3.27 -3.39
C GLY A 36 0.49 -1.82 -3.49
N ILE A 37 1.39 -0.91 -3.87
CA ILE A 37 1.10 0.47 -4.23
C ILE A 37 1.57 0.69 -5.66
N LEU A 38 0.62 1.03 -6.53
CA LEU A 38 0.82 1.21 -7.96
C LEU A 38 0.43 2.63 -8.35
N PRO A 39 1.31 3.41 -8.98
CA PRO A 39 0.92 4.67 -9.58
C PRO A 39 -0.12 4.48 -10.69
N LYS A 40 -1.08 5.38 -10.81
CA LYS A 40 -2.16 5.29 -11.79
C LYS A 40 -1.67 5.21 -13.24
N LYS A 41 -0.57 5.90 -13.60
CA LYS A 41 -0.02 5.78 -14.95
C LYS A 41 0.55 4.39 -15.25
N GLU A 42 1.09 3.71 -14.23
CA GLU A 42 1.68 2.38 -14.35
C GLU A 42 0.57 1.33 -14.50
N PHE A 43 -0.61 1.60 -13.93
CA PHE A 43 -1.81 0.79 -14.13
C PHE A 43 -2.33 0.83 -15.57
N GLU A 44 -2.15 1.95 -16.27
CA GLU A 44 -2.52 2.11 -17.69
C GLU A 44 -1.46 1.55 -18.64
N SER A 45 -0.30 1.16 -18.12
CA SER A 45 0.82 0.64 -18.91
C SER A 45 0.75 -0.90 -19.07
N PRO A 46 1.23 -1.48 -20.19
CA PRO A 46 1.25 -2.93 -20.38
C PRO A 46 2.08 -3.68 -19.33
N VAL A 47 3.16 -3.04 -18.86
CA VAL A 47 3.99 -3.51 -17.76
C VAL A 47 4.29 -2.29 -16.88
N GLY A 48 3.67 -2.26 -15.70
CA GLY A 48 3.87 -1.23 -14.69
C GLY A 48 4.86 -1.65 -13.61
N THR A 49 5.39 -0.69 -12.86
CA THR A 49 6.20 -0.96 -11.65
C THR A 49 5.39 -0.65 -10.39
N MET A 50 5.27 -1.65 -9.52
CA MET A 50 4.56 -1.58 -8.24
C MET A 50 5.55 -1.62 -7.09
N LEU A 51 5.33 -0.77 -6.08
CA LEU A 51 5.99 -0.91 -4.78
C LEU A 51 5.22 -1.96 -3.96
N ILE A 52 5.92 -2.92 -3.36
CA ILE A 52 5.30 -3.97 -2.56
C ILE A 52 5.84 -3.95 -1.15
N TRP A 53 4.93 -3.92 -0.18
CA TRP A 53 5.22 -4.19 1.21
C TRP A 53 4.88 -5.64 1.47
N ARG A 54 5.85 -6.44 1.91
CA ARG A 54 5.64 -7.84 2.23
C ARG A 54 6.08 -8.11 3.66
N ARG A 55 5.18 -8.71 4.43
CA ARG A 55 5.48 -9.18 5.77
C ARG A 55 6.46 -10.35 5.66
N GLN A 56 7.65 -10.16 6.23
CA GLN A 56 8.61 -11.23 6.50
C GLN A 56 8.44 -11.70 7.95
N ALA A 57 9.33 -12.57 8.42
CA ALA A 57 9.22 -13.18 9.75
C ALA A 57 9.11 -12.15 10.90
N ASP A 58 9.83 -11.03 10.81
CA ASP A 58 10.01 -10.05 11.87
C ASP A 58 9.53 -8.64 11.49
N LYS A 59 9.68 -8.25 10.22
CA LYS A 59 9.36 -6.89 9.75
C LYS A 59 8.62 -6.87 8.41
N MET A 60 8.07 -5.71 8.07
CA MET A 60 7.67 -5.43 6.70
C MET A 60 8.91 -5.09 5.87
N VAL A 61 8.99 -5.67 4.67
CA VAL A 61 10.04 -5.38 3.70
C VAL A 61 9.43 -4.73 2.48
N VAL A 62 10.06 -3.66 2.02
CA VAL A 62 9.69 -2.94 0.80
C VAL A 62 10.55 -3.41 -0.37
N ASP A 63 9.91 -3.70 -1.49
CA ASP A 63 10.57 -4.09 -2.74
C ASP A 63 9.77 -3.55 -3.94
N TYR A 64 10.24 -3.81 -5.16
CA TYR A 64 9.51 -3.55 -6.39
C TYR A 64 9.09 -4.85 -7.06
N GLN A 65 7.94 -4.80 -7.71
CA GLN A 65 7.46 -5.90 -8.53
C GLN A 65 6.81 -5.37 -9.81
N SER A 66 7.04 -6.06 -10.92
CA SER A 66 6.34 -5.76 -12.17
C SER A 66 4.86 -6.10 -12.03
N PHE A 67 4.01 -5.15 -12.41
CA PHE A 67 2.57 -5.30 -12.52
C PHE A 67 2.19 -5.51 -13.99
N THR A 68 1.60 -6.65 -14.30
CA THR A 68 1.15 -7.01 -15.67
C THR A 68 -0.36 -7.22 -15.73
N GLY A 69 -1.09 -6.60 -14.79
CA GLY A 69 -2.53 -6.74 -14.60
C GLY A 69 -2.90 -7.47 -13.30
N PHE A 70 -4.17 -7.36 -12.91
CA PHE A 70 -4.69 -7.87 -11.63
C PHE A 70 -4.42 -9.36 -11.38
N GLN A 71 -4.48 -10.19 -12.42
CA GLN A 71 -4.28 -11.64 -12.29
C GLN A 71 -2.86 -12.00 -11.81
N ASN A 72 -1.88 -11.12 -12.10
CA ASN A 72 -0.47 -11.33 -11.81
C ASN A 72 0.05 -10.38 -10.72
N ALA A 73 -0.83 -9.60 -10.08
CA ALA A 73 -0.41 -8.62 -9.07
C ALA A 73 0.18 -9.31 -7.83
N SER A 74 -0.25 -10.53 -7.51
CA SER A 74 0.28 -11.36 -6.41
C SER A 74 0.42 -10.61 -5.08
N VAL A 75 -0.54 -9.73 -4.79
CA VAL A 75 -0.69 -9.00 -3.52
C VAL A 75 -2.07 -9.23 -2.93
N ASP A 76 -2.23 -9.08 -1.62
CA ASP A 76 -3.52 -9.28 -0.94
C ASP A 76 -4.38 -8.02 -0.96
N LEU A 77 -3.73 -6.85 -0.94
CA LEU A 77 -4.34 -5.53 -1.10
C LEU A 77 -3.53 -4.75 -2.14
N LEU A 78 -4.20 -4.15 -3.12
CA LEU A 78 -3.59 -3.28 -4.12
C LEU A 78 -4.15 -1.87 -3.98
N MET A 79 -3.28 -0.87 -3.92
CA MET A 79 -3.63 0.55 -3.97
C MET A 79 -3.19 1.14 -5.30
N ILE A 80 -4.06 1.93 -5.91
CA ILE A 80 -3.78 2.71 -7.10
C ILE A 80 -3.90 4.19 -6.75
N ALA A 81 -2.81 4.93 -6.91
CA ALA A 81 -2.72 6.33 -6.51
C ALA A 81 -2.38 7.21 -7.71
N ASP A 82 -3.06 8.34 -7.89
CA ASP A 82 -2.67 9.33 -8.88
C ASP A 82 -1.45 10.15 -8.44
N ASP A 83 -0.84 10.87 -9.38
CA ASP A 83 0.39 11.63 -9.13
C ASP A 83 0.24 12.65 -7.98
N ALA A 84 -0.92 13.27 -7.83
CA ALA A 84 -1.18 14.25 -6.77
C ALA A 84 -1.25 13.58 -5.39
N ALA A 85 -1.89 12.41 -5.29
CA ALA A 85 -1.89 11.62 -4.06
C ALA A 85 -0.48 11.17 -3.69
N LEU A 86 0.31 10.75 -4.68
CA LEU A 86 1.70 10.33 -4.48
C LEU A 86 2.59 11.47 -3.97
N GLU A 87 2.48 12.65 -4.56
CA GLU A 87 3.18 13.85 -4.10
C GLU A 87 2.78 14.22 -2.67
N SER A 88 1.48 14.16 -2.34
CA SER A 88 1.00 14.45 -0.99
C SER A 88 1.58 13.49 0.04
N LEU A 89 1.55 12.18 -0.25
CA LEU A 89 2.14 11.14 0.59
C LEU A 89 3.63 11.35 0.81
N GLN A 90 4.36 11.69 -0.24
CA GLN A 90 5.78 11.97 -0.15
C GLN A 90 6.06 13.17 0.76
N SER A 91 5.26 14.24 0.64
CA SER A 91 5.43 15.44 1.48
C SER A 91 5.18 15.17 2.97
N LYS A 92 4.46 14.09 3.29
CA LYS A 92 4.11 13.66 4.65
C LYS A 92 4.82 12.40 5.11
N ALA A 93 5.75 11.87 4.33
CA ALA A 93 6.48 10.63 4.56
C ALA A 93 7.11 10.55 5.96
N GLU A 94 7.72 11.64 6.43
CA GLU A 94 8.43 11.66 7.72
C GLU A 94 7.53 11.96 8.94
N ASP A 95 6.34 12.52 8.72
CA ASP A 95 5.46 13.02 9.78
C ASP A 95 4.32 12.04 10.06
N ASN A 96 3.37 11.92 9.13
CA ASN A 96 2.19 11.08 9.31
C ASN A 96 1.69 10.42 8.00
N PRO A 97 2.49 9.53 7.41
CA PRO A 97 2.19 8.96 6.09
C PRO A 97 0.90 8.14 6.09
N PHE A 98 0.60 7.37 7.14
CA PHE A 98 -0.61 6.55 7.20
C PHE A 98 -1.89 7.38 7.33
N HIS A 99 -1.84 8.49 8.08
CA HIS A 99 -2.96 9.44 8.13
C HIS A 99 -3.19 10.08 6.75
N GLU A 100 -2.12 10.47 6.06
CA GLU A 100 -2.22 11.01 4.71
C GLU A 100 -2.78 9.95 3.74
N MET A 101 -2.33 8.69 3.79
CA MET A 101 -2.90 7.59 3.01
C MET A 101 -4.39 7.44 3.23
N ARG A 102 -4.84 7.46 4.49
CA ARG A 102 -6.26 7.40 4.84
C ARG A 102 -7.05 8.57 4.24
N GLU A 103 -6.51 9.79 4.30
CA GLU A 103 -7.16 10.95 3.72
C GLU A 103 -7.26 10.85 2.19
N GLN A 104 -6.20 10.38 1.52
CA GLN A 104 -6.22 10.17 0.07
C GLN A 104 -7.18 9.04 -0.35
N ILE A 105 -7.33 7.98 0.45
CA ILE A 105 -8.35 6.95 0.26
C ILE A 105 -9.76 7.55 0.40
N ARG A 106 -9.99 8.35 1.45
CA ARG A 106 -11.28 9.00 1.71
C ARG A 106 -11.68 9.98 0.61
N GLN A 107 -10.72 10.66 0.00
CA GLN A 107 -10.92 11.60 -1.10
C GLN A 107 -11.10 10.91 -2.46
N GLY A 108 -10.80 9.61 -2.55
CA GLY A 108 -10.86 8.84 -3.79
C GLY A 108 -9.64 9.00 -4.71
N SER A 109 -8.59 9.69 -4.25
CA SER A 109 -7.32 9.85 -4.97
C SER A 109 -6.46 8.58 -4.88
N ILE A 110 -6.68 7.76 -3.84
CA ILE A 110 -6.20 6.38 -3.76
C ILE A 110 -7.40 5.43 -3.84
N LEU A 111 -7.43 4.62 -4.89
CA LEU A 111 -8.35 3.49 -5.01
C LEU A 111 -7.67 2.25 -4.41
N TYR A 112 -8.43 1.41 -3.70
CA TYR A 112 -7.91 0.14 -3.21
C TYR A 112 -8.74 -1.04 -3.73
N TYR A 113 -8.08 -2.16 -3.94
CA TYR A 113 -8.64 -3.42 -4.39
C TYR A 113 -8.21 -4.52 -3.42
N VAL A 114 -9.20 -5.18 -2.84
CA VAL A 114 -9.02 -6.30 -1.92
C VAL A 114 -9.01 -7.58 -2.74
N MET A 115 -7.87 -8.28 -2.78
CA MET A 115 -7.67 -9.47 -3.63
C MET A 115 -8.02 -10.78 -2.90
N LYS A 116 -8.05 -10.73 -1.57
CA LYS A 116 -8.45 -11.82 -0.67
C LYS A 116 -9.78 -11.54 -0.03
N ASN A 117 -10.55 -12.58 0.31
CA ASN A 117 -11.80 -12.35 1.02
C ASN A 117 -11.56 -11.88 2.47
N LYS A 118 -12.61 -11.36 3.11
CA LYS A 118 -12.55 -10.84 4.49
C LYS A 118 -11.89 -11.82 5.47
N ASN A 119 -12.32 -13.08 5.49
CA ASN A 119 -11.80 -14.06 6.45
C ASN A 119 -10.32 -14.35 6.21
N GLU A 120 -9.88 -14.38 4.96
CA GLU A 120 -8.47 -14.54 4.63
C GLU A 120 -7.63 -13.35 5.14
N LEU A 121 -8.11 -12.12 4.98
CA LEU A 121 -7.41 -10.93 5.50
C LEU A 121 -7.33 -10.93 7.03
N LEU A 122 -8.41 -11.29 7.72
CA LEU A 122 -8.41 -11.40 9.19
C LEU A 122 -7.44 -12.50 9.66
N ASN A 123 -7.47 -13.67 9.01
CA ASN A 123 -6.54 -14.75 9.31
C ASN A 123 -5.07 -14.38 9.04
N LEU A 124 -4.82 -13.42 8.15
CA LEU A 124 -3.48 -12.89 7.87
C LEU A 124 -3.10 -11.70 8.76
N GLY A 125 -3.98 -11.24 9.66
CA GLY A 125 -3.71 -10.18 10.63
C GLY A 125 -3.84 -8.76 10.10
N TYR A 126 -4.67 -8.52 9.09
CA TYR A 126 -4.82 -7.18 8.48
C TYR A 126 -5.59 -6.16 9.33
N GLU A 127 -6.17 -6.56 10.46
CA GLU A 127 -7.13 -5.76 11.25
C GLU A 127 -6.61 -4.35 11.58
N GLU A 128 -5.43 -4.26 12.18
CA GLU A 128 -4.83 -2.98 12.56
C GLU A 128 -4.51 -2.11 11.32
N LEU A 129 -3.90 -2.69 10.29
CA LEU A 129 -3.56 -1.96 9.06
C LEU A 129 -4.79 -1.36 8.39
N VAL A 130 -5.89 -2.12 8.30
CA VAL A 130 -7.09 -1.67 7.59
C VAL A 130 -7.87 -0.65 8.41
N GLU A 131 -7.83 -0.75 9.75
CA GLU A 131 -8.36 0.27 10.65
C GLU A 131 -7.58 1.58 10.52
N VAL A 132 -6.25 1.52 10.55
CA VAL A 132 -5.36 2.69 10.39
C VAL A 132 -5.63 3.39 9.05
N LEU A 133 -5.75 2.62 7.97
CA LEU A 133 -6.02 3.14 6.62
C LEU A 133 -7.48 3.56 6.41
N GLY A 134 -8.37 3.29 7.37
CA GLY A 134 -9.80 3.58 7.25
C GLY A 134 -10.50 2.76 6.16
N ILE A 135 -9.98 1.57 5.84
CA ILE A 135 -10.55 0.67 4.85
C ILE A 135 -11.67 -0.15 5.50
N PRO A 136 -12.91 -0.05 5.01
CA PRO A 136 -14.05 -0.81 5.53
C PRO A 136 -13.97 -2.28 5.08
N ILE A 137 -13.08 -3.07 5.68
CA ILE A 137 -13.10 -4.54 5.58
C ILE A 137 -14.04 -5.15 6.62
N LEU A 138 -14.19 -4.45 7.74
CA LEU A 138 -15.16 -4.73 8.78
C LEU A 138 -16.44 -3.96 8.49
N GLY A 139 -17.21 -4.43 7.51
CA GLY A 139 -18.63 -4.12 7.47
C GLY A 139 -19.25 -4.62 8.77
N ALA A 140 -19.30 -3.76 9.80
CA ALA A 140 -20.45 -3.76 10.67
C ALA A 140 -21.59 -3.26 9.77
N CYS A 141 -22.38 -4.19 9.23
CA CYS A 141 -23.78 -3.84 9.02
C CYS A 141 -24.28 -3.38 10.39
N ARG A 142 -24.39 -2.07 10.55
CA ARG A 142 -25.28 -1.48 11.53
C ARG A 142 -26.65 -1.33 10.89
#